data_AF-A0A915N243-F1
#
_entry.id   AF-A0A915N243-F1
#
_cell.length_a   1.000
_cell.length_b   1.000
_cell.length_c   1.000
_cell.angle_alpha   90.00
_cell.angle_beta   90.00
_cell.angle_gamma   90.00
#
_symmetry.space_group_name_H-M   'P 1'
#
loop_
_entity.id
_entity.type
_entity.pdbx_description
1 polymer ?
#
loop_
_entity_poly.entity_id
_entity_poly.type
_entity_poly.pdbx_seq_one_letter_code
_entity_poly.pdbx_strand_id
1 'polypeptide(L)'
;MECPSWMFSKALSHRQKVMRLYKRCLREIHAWYFSPDPHGFLEFRFQTVLMRARFDANKDVKDMQMAQFLLADGCRQVWANRHPDPFRFPNDVGGANYDREHWTPDEIAEKALPTMY
;
A
#
# COMPACT_ATOMS: atom_id res chain seq x y z
N MET A 1 -12.02 -14.02 4.01
CA MET A 1 -10.89 -13.48 3.24
C MET A 1 -11.29 -12.08 2.79
N GLU A 2 -10.81 -11.01 3.43
CA GLU A 2 -11.03 -9.69 2.84
C GLU A 2 -9.96 -9.46 1.78
N CYS A 3 -10.29 -9.89 0.57
CA CYS A 3 -9.49 -9.52 -0.59
C CYS A 3 -9.74 -8.02 -0.86
N PRO A 4 -8.70 -7.20 -1.11
CA PRO A 4 -8.89 -5.78 -1.31
C PRO A 4 -9.90 -5.48 -2.43
N SER A 5 -10.80 -4.53 -2.20
CA SER A 5 -11.89 -4.19 -3.13
C SER A 5 -11.41 -3.89 -4.56
N TRP A 6 -10.20 -3.33 -4.70
CA TRP A 6 -9.58 -3.03 -5.99
C TRP A 6 -9.19 -4.28 -6.81
N MET A 7 -9.11 -5.47 -6.21
CA MET A 7 -8.81 -6.70 -6.95
C MET A 7 -9.94 -7.07 -7.92
N PHE A 8 -11.19 -6.91 -7.49
CA PHE A 8 -12.38 -7.26 -8.28
C PHE A 8 -12.82 -6.15 -9.24
N SER A 9 -12.28 -4.94 -9.07
CA SER A 9 -12.66 -3.80 -9.91
C SER A 9 -12.23 -3.99 -11.37
N LYS A 10 -13.17 -3.75 -12.30
CA LYS A 10 -12.88 -3.66 -13.74
C LYS A 10 -12.22 -2.34 -14.14
N ALA A 11 -12.24 -1.33 -13.26
CA ALA A 11 -11.68 -0.01 -13.54
C ALA A 11 -10.14 0.01 -13.57
N LEU A 12 -9.49 -1.01 -13.01
CA LEU A 12 -8.03 -1.10 -12.96
C LEU A 12 -7.51 -2.14 -13.95
N SER A 13 -6.46 -1.77 -14.68
CA SER A 13 -5.74 -2.70 -15.54
C SER A 13 -5.00 -3.77 -14.71
N HIS A 14 -4.73 -4.92 -15.33
CA HIS A 14 -3.99 -6.00 -14.65
C HIS A 14 -2.62 -5.51 -14.14
N ARG A 15 -1.90 -4.72 -14.94
CA ARG A 15 -0.63 -4.08 -14.55
C ARG A 15 -0.78 -3.22 -13.28
N GLN A 16 -1.82 -2.39 -13.21
CA GLN A 16 -2.07 -1.56 -12.01
C GLN A 16 -2.37 -2.42 -10.78
N LYS A 17 -3.10 -3.52 -10.94
CA LYS A 17 -3.38 -4.46 -9.84
C LYS A 17 -2.10 -5.13 -9.34
N VAL A 18 -1.23 -5.60 -10.24
CA VAL A 18 0.08 -6.17 -9.90
C VAL A 18 0.95 -5.15 -9.17
N MET A 19 0.98 -3.89 -9.64
CA MET A 19 1.75 -2.83 -8.98
C MET A 19 1.24 -2.52 -7.57
N ARG A 20 -0.08 -2.51 -7.37
CA ARG A 20 -0.69 -2.33 -6.04
C ARG A 20 -0.36 -3.50 -5.12
N LEU A 21 -0.43 -4.73 -5.61
CA LEU A 21 -0.02 -5.92 -4.86
C LEU A 21 1.47 -5.83 -4.47
N TYR A 22 2.36 -5.53 -5.41
CA TYR A 22 3.78 -5.38 -5.15
C TYR A 22 4.07 -4.30 -4.09
N LYS A 23 3.46 -3.12 -4.23
CA LYS A 23 3.55 -2.05 -3.22
C LYS A 23 3.08 -2.55 -1.85
N ARG A 24 1.98 -3.31 -1.79
CA ARG A 24 1.48 -3.87 -0.54
C ARG A 24 2.46 -4.87 0.07
N CYS A 25 3.00 -5.80 -0.71
CA CYS A 25 4.00 -6.77 -0.23
C CYS A 25 5.20 -6.06 0.42
N LEU A 26 5.75 -5.03 -0.22
CA LEU A 26 6.87 -4.29 0.35
C LEU A 26 6.54 -3.58 1.66
N ARG A 27 5.29 -3.13 1.84
CA ARG A 27 4.83 -2.52 3.10
C ARG A 27 4.71 -3.54 4.23
N GLU A 28 4.26 -4.75 3.92
CA GLU A 28 4.24 -5.85 4.89
C GLU A 28 5.66 -6.28 5.27
N ILE A 29 6.57 -6.41 4.30
CA ILE A 29 8.00 -6.71 4.58
C ILE A 29 8.60 -5.63 5.48
N HIS A 30 8.31 -4.35 5.19
CA HIS A 30 8.74 -3.27 6.05
C HIS A 30 8.17 -3.42 7.48
N ALA A 31 6.88 -3.71 7.63
CA ALA A 31 6.27 -3.87 8.95
C ALA A 31 6.89 -5.02 9.77
N TRP A 32 7.27 -6.14 9.13
CA TRP A 32 7.87 -7.29 9.80
C TRP A 32 9.36 -7.14 10.11
N TYR A 33 10.15 -6.64 9.16
CA TYR A 33 11.61 -6.74 9.21
C TYR A 33 12.30 -5.40 9.46
N PHE A 34 11.62 -4.27 9.22
CA PHE A 34 12.26 -2.97 9.43
C PHE A 34 12.41 -2.70 10.92
N SER A 35 13.65 -2.51 11.33
CA SER A 35 14.01 -1.99 12.64
C SER A 35 15.08 -0.90 12.45
N PRO A 36 15.17 0.10 13.34
CA PRO A 36 16.13 1.21 13.20
C PRO A 36 17.60 0.78 13.30
N ASP A 37 17.88 -0.43 13.78
CA ASP A 37 19.24 -0.95 13.88
C ASP A 37 19.79 -1.37 12.50
N PRO A 38 21.13 -1.38 12.33
CA PRO A 38 21.75 -1.75 11.06
C PRO A 38 21.35 -3.14 10.58
N HIS A 39 21.18 -4.12 11.48
CA HIS A 39 20.84 -5.49 11.09
C HIS A 39 19.41 -5.58 10.54
N GLY A 40 18.45 -4.92 11.19
CA GLY A 40 17.07 -4.80 10.70
C GLY A 40 16.98 -4.13 9.33
N PHE A 41 17.76 -3.08 9.08
CA PHE A 41 17.81 -2.44 7.76
C PHE A 41 18.34 -3.39 6.66
N LEU A 42 19.42 -4.14 6.93
CA LEU A 42 19.96 -5.10 5.96
C LEU A 42 18.96 -6.24 5.69
N GLU A 43 18.31 -6.77 6.72
CA GLU A 43 17.31 -7.84 6.58
C GLU A 43 16.12 -7.36 5.75
N PHE A 44 15.57 -6.17 6.04
CA PHE A 44 14.54 -5.54 5.22
C PHE A 44 14.95 -5.47 3.75
N ARG A 45 16.16 -4.96 3.46
CA ARG A 45 16.67 -4.84 2.09
C ARG A 45 16.76 -6.21 1.41
N PHE A 46 17.31 -7.20 2.09
CA PHE A 46 17.41 -8.57 1.59
C PHE A 46 16.04 -9.14 1.21
N GLN A 47 15.06 -9.05 2.10
CA GLN A 47 13.70 -9.54 1.86
C GLN A 47 13.00 -8.80 0.70
N THR A 48 13.22 -7.49 0.55
CA THR A 48 12.65 -6.74 -0.59
C THR A 48 13.22 -7.17 -1.93
N VAL A 49 14.52 -7.50 -2.00
CA VAL A 49 15.17 -8.01 -3.21
C VAL A 49 14.64 -9.41 -3.56
N LEU A 50 14.47 -10.28 -2.56
CA LEU A 50 13.86 -11.59 -2.76
C LEU A 50 12.44 -11.49 -3.29
N MET A 51 11.62 -10.57 -2.77
CA MET A 51 10.30 -10.35 -3.35
C MET A 51 10.37 -9.83 -4.77
N ARG A 52 11.29 -8.91 -5.07
CA ARG A 52 11.43 -8.44 -6.45
C ARG A 52 11.79 -9.59 -7.41
N ALA A 53 12.71 -10.47 -7.02
CA ALA A 53 13.07 -11.64 -7.80
C ALA A 53 11.88 -12.57 -8.08
N ARG A 54 10.99 -12.78 -7.10
CA ARG A 54 9.76 -13.59 -7.29
C ARG A 54 8.79 -12.98 -8.30
N PHE A 55 8.62 -11.66 -8.28
CA PHE A 55 7.79 -10.96 -9.27
C PHE A 55 8.43 -10.99 -10.66
N ASP A 56 9.74 -10.76 -10.74
CA ASP A 56 10.48 -10.77 -12.00
C ASP A 56 10.49 -12.17 -12.65
N ALA A 57 10.50 -13.25 -11.87
CA ALA A 57 10.38 -14.62 -12.37
C ALA A 57 9.06 -14.90 -13.10
N ASN A 58 7.99 -14.15 -12.80
CA ASN A 58 6.66 -14.32 -13.39
C ASN A 58 6.26 -13.16 -14.31
N LYS A 59 7.21 -12.30 -14.71
CA LYS A 59 6.91 -11.08 -15.49
C LYS A 59 6.47 -11.37 -16.93
N ASP A 60 6.95 -12.46 -17.52
CA ASP A 60 6.79 -12.79 -18.95
C ASP A 60 5.68 -13.83 -19.20
N VAL A 61 4.75 -13.99 -18.26
CA VAL A 61 3.60 -14.89 -18.39
C VAL A 61 2.65 -14.34 -19.46
N LYS A 62 2.53 -15.06 -20.59
CA LYS A 62 1.69 -14.66 -21.73
C LYS A 62 0.21 -14.98 -21.54
N ASP A 63 -0.10 -16.03 -20.77
CA ASP A 63 -1.48 -16.41 -20.49
C ASP A 63 -2.10 -15.51 -19.41
N MET A 64 -3.14 -14.79 -19.81
CA MET A 64 -3.88 -13.89 -18.92
C MET A 64 -4.67 -14.62 -17.83
N GLN A 65 -5.10 -15.87 -18.05
CA GLN A 65 -5.80 -16.64 -17.01
C GLN A 65 -4.81 -17.03 -15.91
N MET A 66 -3.66 -17.57 -16.30
CA MET A 66 -2.57 -17.86 -15.35
C MET A 66 -2.11 -16.60 -14.59
N ALA A 67 -1.98 -15.46 -15.26
CA ALA A 67 -1.60 -14.21 -14.61
C ALA A 67 -2.64 -13.75 -13.56
N GLN A 68 -3.93 -13.94 -13.83
CA GLN A 68 -5.00 -13.66 -12.86
C GLN A 68 -4.96 -14.61 -11.67
N PHE A 69 -4.68 -15.89 -11.91
CA PHE A 69 -4.52 -16.89 -10.85
C PHE A 69 -3.34 -16.53 -9.94
N LEU A 70 -2.18 -16.20 -10.51
CA LEU A 70 -0.99 -15.76 -9.77
C LEU A 70 -1.26 -14.51 -8.94
N LEU A 71 -1.99 -13.54 -9.50
CA LEU A 71 -2.40 -12.34 -8.76
C LEU A 71 -3.29 -12.69 -7.57
N ALA A 72 -4.27 -13.58 -7.77
CA ALA A 72 -5.18 -14.01 -6.72
C ALA A 72 -4.45 -14.78 -5.60
N ASP A 73 -3.54 -15.67 -5.97
CA ASP A 73 -2.71 -16.40 -5.01
C ASP A 73 -1.77 -15.46 -4.24
N GLY A 74 -1.15 -14.49 -4.93
CA GLY A 74 -0.34 -13.46 -4.27
C GLY A 74 -1.14 -12.64 -3.25
N CYS A 75 -2.37 -12.24 -3.57
CA CYS A 75 -3.27 -11.58 -2.61
C CYS A 75 -3.61 -12.49 -1.41
N ARG A 76 -3.82 -13.79 -1.63
CA ARG A 76 -4.07 -14.77 -0.56
C ARG A 76 -2.86 -14.91 0.36
N GLN A 77 -1.65 -15.00 -0.19
CA GLN A 77 -0.41 -15.07 0.59
C GLN A 77 -0.19 -13.82 1.45
N VAL A 78 -0.41 -12.64 0.87
CA VAL A 78 -0.30 -11.36 1.61
C VAL A 78 -1.31 -11.31 2.76
N TRP A 79 -2.54 -11.77 2.53
CA TRP A 79 -3.55 -11.81 3.58
C TRP A 79 -3.16 -12.74 4.73
N ALA A 80 -2.62 -13.93 4.42
CA ALA A 80 -2.20 -14.91 5.42
C ALA A 80 -1.02 -14.40 6.27
N ASN A 81 -0.08 -13.67 5.66
CA ASN A 81 1.17 -13.23 6.28
C ASN A 81 1.15 -11.76 6.71
N ARG A 82 -0.02 -11.12 6.76
CA ARG A 82 -0.13 -9.70 7.11
C ARG A 82 0.35 -9.43 8.53
N HIS A 83 1.03 -8.30 8.72
CA HIS A 83 1.39 -7.86 10.06
C HIS A 83 0.12 -7.44 10.84
N PRO A 84 -0.01 -7.79 12.14
CA PRO A 84 -1.16 -7.38 12.95
C PRO A 84 -1.33 -5.86 13.04
N ASP A 85 -0.22 -5.12 13.08
CA ASP A 85 -0.18 -3.66 13.15
C ASP A 85 0.72 -3.07 12.04
N PRO A 86 0.23 -2.92 10.80
CA PRO A 86 1.07 -2.53 9.68
C PRO A 86 1.50 -1.06 9.79
N PHE A 87 2.76 -0.78 9.46
CA PHE A 87 3.28 0.58 9.43
C PHE A 87 2.47 1.50 8.48
N ARG A 88 2.02 2.64 9.01
CA ARG A 88 1.36 3.72 8.28
C ARG A 88 2.13 5.01 8.49
N PHE A 89 2.21 5.83 7.44
CA PHE A 89 2.79 7.16 7.61
C PHE A 89 1.89 8.03 8.49
N PRO A 90 2.44 8.98 9.25
CA PRO A 90 1.65 9.77 10.19
C PRO A 90 0.44 10.47 9.55
N ASN A 91 0.61 11.01 8.34
CA ASN A 91 -0.43 11.81 7.68
C ASN A 91 -1.32 10.99 6.73
N ASP A 92 -1.00 9.71 6.50
CA ASP A 92 -1.85 8.83 5.69
C ASP A 92 -3.15 8.53 6.45
N VAL A 93 -4.21 8.15 5.72
CA VAL A 93 -5.49 7.75 6.33
C VAL A 93 -5.28 6.65 7.38
N GLY A 94 -5.67 6.95 8.63
CA GLY A 94 -5.48 6.07 9.79
C GLY A 94 -4.04 5.99 10.31
N GLY A 95 -3.17 6.94 9.95
CA GLY A 95 -1.91 7.22 10.64
C GLY A 95 -2.11 8.09 11.88
N ALA A 96 -1.06 8.25 12.69
CA ALA A 96 -1.14 8.90 14.00
C ALA A 96 -1.45 10.42 13.96
N ASN A 97 -1.15 11.09 12.85
CA ASN A 97 -1.40 12.52 12.62
C ASN A 97 -2.45 12.74 11.52
N TYR A 98 -3.20 11.70 11.13
CA TYR A 98 -4.24 11.84 10.12
C TYR A 98 -5.27 12.86 10.60
N ASP A 99 -5.51 13.88 9.78
CA ASP A 99 -6.51 14.91 10.03
C ASP A 99 -6.29 15.68 11.35
N ARG A 100 -5.06 15.71 11.88
CA ARG A 100 -4.73 16.47 13.09
C ARG A 100 -4.86 17.97 12.84
N GLU A 101 -4.41 18.43 11.68
CA GLU A 101 -4.49 19.83 11.26
C GLU A 101 -5.66 19.98 10.29
N HIS A 102 -6.68 20.71 10.72
CA HIS A 102 -7.79 21.08 9.86
C HIS A 102 -7.58 22.50 9.35
N TRP A 103 -7.59 22.66 8.04
CA TRP A 103 -7.67 23.98 7.44
C TRP A 103 -9.12 24.48 7.51
N THR A 104 -9.31 25.70 8.02
CA THR A 104 -10.61 26.36 7.99
C THR A 104 -10.92 26.79 6.56
N PRO A 105 -12.06 26.40 5.97
CA PRO A 105 -12.47 26.87 4.66
C PRO A 105 -12.48 28.39 4.56
N ASP A 106 -11.97 28.93 3.44
CA ASP A 106 -11.94 30.37 3.18
C ASP A 106 -13.33 31.01 3.28
N GLU A 107 -14.40 30.28 2.95
CA GLU A 107 -15.78 30.77 3.08
C GLU A 107 -16.13 31.22 4.50
N ILE A 108 -15.53 30.59 5.51
CA ILE A 108 -15.73 30.94 6.92
C ILE A 108 -14.95 32.21 7.26
N ALA A 109 -13.73 32.34 6.72
CA ALA A 109 -12.90 33.53 6.88
C ALA A 109 -13.52 34.76 6.19
N GLU A 110 -14.06 34.59 4.98
CA GLU A 110 -14.71 35.65 4.21
C GLU A 110 -15.99 36.15 4.90
N LYS A 111 -16.80 35.25 5.46
CA LYS A 111 -17.99 35.61 6.28
C LYS A 111 -17.65 36.35 7.57
N ALA A 112 -16.43 36.18 8.09
CA ALA A 112 -15.98 36.80 9.33
C ALA A 112 -15.40 38.21 9.12
N LEU A 113 -15.14 38.62 7.88
CA LEU A 113 -14.72 39.99 7.57
C LEU A 113 -15.91 40.94 7.76
N PRO A 114 -15.75 42.04 8.52
CA PRO A 114 -16.79 43.07 8.57
C PRO A 114 -16.95 43.61 7.15
N THR A 115 -18.15 43.46 6.60
CA THR A 115 -18.52 44.08 5.33
C THR A 115 -18.36 45.59 5.48
N MET A 116 -17.26 46.15 4.98
CA MET A 116 -17.10 47.60 4.84
C MET A 116 -18.01 48.09 3.72
N TYR A 117 -19.27 48.33 4.04
CA TYR A 117 -20.19 49.23 3.33
C TYR A 117 -21.11 49.90 4.33
#